data_AF-A0A7X5DWF4-F1
#
_entry.id   AF-A0A7X5DWF4-F1
#
_cell.length_a   1.000
_cell.length_b   1.000
_cell.length_c   1.000
_cell.angle_alpha   90.00
_cell.angle_beta   90.00
_cell.angle_gamma   90.00
#
_symmetry.space_group_name_H-M   'P 1'
#
loop_
_entity.id
_entity.type
_entity.pdbx_description
1 polymer ?
#
loop_
_entity_poly.entity_id
_entity_poly.type
_entity_poly.pdbx_seq_one_letter_code
_entity_poly.pdbx_strand_id
1 'polypeptide(L)'
;MQDMNLFGTDNRDEQYQKVLEMVKRCGAMLELVKNQTPELCMAAVESDGMALEFVENQTPELCMVAVRQNWRALAFVKEQTPEVCMAAVQQDGRALRLVKEQTPELCMAAVQQNGWALQFVEEQTPELCMAAVQQDGWALEFVENQTPALCMAAVQQDGRALQFVKKQTHELCMAAVQQDGWALEYVKEQTPELCMAAVQQDGWALEYVKEQTPELCMAAVKQNGYALEYVELRFRHLFE
;
A
#
# COMPACT_ATOMS: atom_id res chain seq x y z
N MET A 1 29.54 70.15 -1.67
CA MET A 1 28.67 69.54 -2.68
C MET A 1 29.50 68.42 -3.32
N GLN A 2 29.58 67.29 -2.63
CA GLN A 2 28.73 66.08 -2.78
C GLN A 2 29.28 65.17 -3.89
N ASP A 3 30.09 64.21 -3.45
CA ASP A 3 30.36 62.96 -4.15
C ASP A 3 29.05 62.17 -4.36
N MET A 4 28.85 61.63 -5.56
CA MET A 4 27.79 60.66 -5.85
C MET A 4 28.37 59.44 -6.57
N ASN A 5 28.63 58.40 -5.77
CA ASN A 5 28.69 57.01 -6.20
C ASN A 5 27.32 56.60 -6.76
N LEU A 6 27.23 56.26 -8.06
CA LEU A 6 25.97 55.83 -8.71
C LEU A 6 26.17 54.75 -9.78
N PHE A 7 27.07 53.79 -9.55
CA PHE A 7 27.06 52.52 -10.29
C PHE A 7 26.83 51.38 -9.30
N GLY A 8 25.54 51.05 -9.12
CA GLY A 8 25.05 50.06 -8.19
C GLY A 8 25.34 48.63 -8.61
N THR A 9 25.67 47.82 -7.62
CA THR A 9 25.94 46.38 -7.64
C THR A 9 24.69 45.51 -7.82
N ASP A 10 23.59 46.06 -8.35
CA ASP A 10 22.21 45.61 -8.08
C ASP A 10 21.66 44.53 -9.04
N ASN A 11 22.30 44.28 -10.20
CA ASN A 11 21.67 43.45 -11.23
C ASN A 11 21.86 41.92 -11.05
N ARG A 12 22.94 41.50 -10.38
CA ARG A 12 23.22 40.06 -10.16
C ARG A 12 22.40 39.49 -9.00
N ASP A 13 22.24 40.25 -7.94
CA ASP A 13 21.46 39.82 -6.77
C ASP A 13 19.96 39.80 -7.13
N GLU A 14 19.46 40.82 -7.84
CA GLU A 14 18.07 40.83 -8.31
C GLU A 14 17.78 39.67 -9.28
N GLN A 15 18.71 39.35 -10.18
CA GLN A 15 18.58 38.20 -11.08
C GLN A 15 18.61 36.87 -10.32
N TYR A 16 19.47 36.73 -9.31
CA TYR A 16 19.51 35.56 -8.45
C TYR A 16 18.19 35.38 -7.69
N GLN A 17 17.65 36.46 -7.11
CA GLN A 17 16.36 36.40 -6.39
C GLN A 17 15.21 35.98 -7.30
N LYS A 18 15.18 36.44 -8.56
CA LYS A 18 14.19 35.98 -9.55
C LYS A 18 14.30 34.49 -9.84
N VAL A 19 15.52 33.97 -9.96
CA VAL A 19 15.76 32.52 -10.14
C VAL A 19 15.32 31.74 -8.89
N LEU A 20 15.65 32.23 -7.70
CA LEU A 20 15.26 31.61 -6.43
C LEU A 20 13.73 31.57 -6.28
N GLU A 21 13.03 32.66 -6.56
CA GLU A 21 11.57 32.74 -6.51
C GLU A 21 10.92 31.79 -7.53
N MET A 22 11.49 31.69 -8.74
CA MET A 22 11.03 30.75 -9.76
C MET A 22 11.16 29.29 -9.29
N VAL A 23 12.31 28.92 -8.72
CA VAL A 23 12.54 27.56 -8.20
C VAL A 23 11.62 27.26 -7.00
N LYS A 24 11.40 28.22 -6.09
CA LYS A 24 10.47 28.06 -4.97
C LYS A 24 9.03 27.83 -5.42
N ARG A 25 8.64 28.36 -6.58
CA ARG A 25 7.30 28.16 -7.16
C ARG A 25 7.17 26.82 -7.89
N CYS A 26 8.26 26.33 -8.48
CA CYS A 26 8.30 25.08 -9.22
C CYS A 26 9.72 24.50 -9.15
N GLY A 27 9.94 23.52 -8.26
CA GLY A 27 11.25 22.91 -8.04
C GLY A 27 11.90 22.35 -9.31
N ALA A 28 11.11 21.84 -10.25
CA ALA A 28 11.59 21.32 -11.55
C ALA A 28 12.35 22.36 -12.39
N MET A 29 12.12 23.66 -12.15
CA MET A 29 12.86 24.73 -12.86
C MET A 29 14.36 24.73 -12.55
N LEU A 30 14.81 23.98 -11.54
CA LEU A 30 16.24 23.78 -11.27
C LEU A 30 16.99 23.19 -12.47
N GLU A 31 16.33 22.41 -13.33
CA GLU A 31 16.89 21.87 -14.59
C GLU A 31 17.47 22.98 -15.49
N LEU A 32 16.86 24.17 -15.49
CA LEU A 32 17.27 25.30 -16.32
C LEU A 32 18.39 26.14 -15.69
N VAL A 33 18.77 25.85 -14.44
CA VAL A 33 19.75 26.62 -13.68
C VAL A 33 21.15 26.05 -13.89
N LYS A 34 21.99 26.78 -14.62
CA LYS A 34 23.37 26.37 -14.91
C LYS A 34 24.31 26.36 -13.70
N ASN A 35 24.10 27.27 -12.75
CA ASN A 35 24.96 27.40 -11.57
C ASN A 35 24.14 27.11 -10.33
N GLN A 36 24.12 25.84 -9.92
CA GLN A 36 23.37 25.39 -8.77
C GLN A 36 24.09 25.78 -7.47
N THR A 37 23.43 26.59 -6.64
CA THR A 37 23.89 26.90 -5.28
C THR A 37 23.16 26.01 -4.28
N PRO A 38 23.74 25.73 -3.10
CA PRO A 38 23.06 24.93 -2.07
C PRO A 38 21.66 25.46 -1.71
N GLU A 39 21.49 26.79 -1.66
CA GLU A 39 20.20 27.43 -1.39
C GLU A 39 19.17 27.16 -2.51
N LEU A 40 19.58 27.23 -3.79
CA LEU A 40 18.69 26.91 -4.90
C LEU A 40 18.30 25.43 -4.91
N CYS A 41 19.26 24.53 -4.66
CA CYS A 41 18.97 23.10 -4.57
C CYS A 41 17.99 22.81 -3.41
N MET A 42 18.22 23.41 -2.24
CA MET A 42 17.35 23.24 -1.08
C MET A 42 15.94 23.74 -1.37
N ALA A 43 15.82 24.97 -1.88
CA ALA A 43 14.53 25.55 -2.25
C ALA A 43 13.78 24.71 -3.30
N ALA A 44 14.52 24.09 -4.24
CA ALA A 44 13.93 23.21 -5.25
C ALA A 44 13.33 21.95 -4.62
N VAL A 45 14.09 21.24 -3.79
CA VAL A 45 13.64 19.98 -3.16
C VAL A 45 12.57 20.20 -2.09
N GLU A 46 12.58 21.35 -1.41
CA GLU A 46 11.50 21.76 -0.50
C GLU A 46 10.19 22.03 -1.26
N SER A 47 10.27 22.64 -2.45
CA SER A 47 9.12 22.88 -3.32
C SER A 47 8.59 21.59 -3.95
N ASP A 48 9.48 20.75 -4.47
CA ASP A 48 9.17 19.46 -5.10
C ASP A 48 10.32 18.48 -4.87
N GLY A 49 10.09 17.42 -4.07
CA GLY A 49 11.12 16.42 -3.76
C GLY A 49 11.66 15.72 -5.00
N MET A 50 10.87 15.64 -6.09
CA MET A 50 11.32 15.07 -7.36
C MET A 50 12.39 15.93 -8.04
N ALA A 51 12.51 17.22 -7.69
CA ALA A 51 13.55 18.10 -8.22
C ALA A 51 14.98 17.62 -7.87
N LEU A 52 15.12 16.66 -6.93
CA LEU A 52 16.38 15.97 -6.67
C LEU A 52 17.00 15.34 -7.93
N GLU A 53 16.17 14.97 -8.92
CA GLU A 53 16.61 14.50 -10.25
C GLU A 53 17.59 15.48 -10.93
N PHE A 54 17.35 16.78 -10.78
CA PHE A 54 18.13 17.82 -11.42
C PHE A 54 19.33 18.30 -10.59
N VAL A 55 19.48 17.82 -9.35
CA VAL A 55 20.58 18.23 -8.47
C VAL A 55 21.88 17.55 -8.90
N GLU A 56 22.86 18.35 -9.31
CA GLU A 56 24.17 17.83 -9.75
C GLU A 56 24.94 17.20 -8.57
N ASN A 57 25.04 17.95 -7.47
CA ASN A 57 25.79 17.58 -6.27
C ASN A 57 24.84 17.32 -5.10
N GLN A 58 24.51 16.05 -4.89
CA GLN A 58 23.60 15.63 -3.82
C GLN A 58 24.35 15.52 -2.49
N THR A 59 23.83 16.18 -1.45
CA THR A 59 24.26 15.98 -0.07
C THR A 59 23.28 15.07 0.67
N PRO A 60 23.69 14.39 1.76
CA PRO A 60 22.77 13.60 2.57
C PRO A 60 21.56 14.40 3.04
N GLU A 61 21.74 15.67 3.42
CA GLU A 61 20.65 16.56 3.84
C GLU A 61 19.65 16.82 2.71
N LEU A 62 20.10 17.13 1.50
CA LEU A 62 19.23 17.34 0.34
C LEU A 62 18.43 16.07 0.01
N CYS A 63 19.09 14.91 0.01
CA CYS A 63 18.42 13.62 -0.22
C CYS A 63 17.34 13.37 0.84
N MET A 64 17.65 13.63 2.12
CA MET A 64 16.69 13.46 3.21
C MET A 64 15.49 14.41 3.09
N VAL A 65 15.71 15.68 2.75
CA VAL A 65 14.61 16.65 2.54
C VAL A 65 13.73 16.22 1.37
N ALA A 66 14.35 15.86 0.23
CA ALA A 66 13.64 15.41 -0.95
C ALA A 66 12.77 14.17 -0.68
N VAL A 67 13.33 13.14 -0.02
CA VAL A 67 12.62 11.90 0.32
C VAL A 67 11.51 12.14 1.33
N ARG A 68 11.71 13.01 2.32
CA ARG A 68 10.65 13.37 3.28
C ARG A 68 9.52 14.17 2.63
N GLN A 69 9.83 14.95 1.60
CA GLN A 69 8.83 15.66 0.82
C GLN A 69 8.04 14.67 -0.07
N ASN A 70 8.75 13.75 -0.73
CA ASN A 70 8.17 12.71 -1.57
C ASN A 70 9.09 11.48 -1.63
N TRP A 71 8.63 10.35 -1.08
CA TRP A 71 9.38 9.10 -1.00
C TRP A 71 9.89 8.61 -2.36
N ARG A 72 9.18 8.96 -3.45
CA ARG A 72 9.59 8.58 -4.81
C ARG A 72 10.90 9.23 -5.24
N ALA A 73 11.30 10.33 -4.59
CA ALA A 73 12.60 10.96 -4.79
C ALA A 73 13.77 10.01 -4.48
N LEU A 74 13.53 8.92 -3.72
CA LEU A 74 14.51 7.86 -3.50
C LEU A 74 15.07 7.27 -4.82
N ALA A 75 14.26 7.27 -5.90
CA ALA A 75 14.69 6.85 -7.23
C ALA A 75 15.85 7.69 -7.80
N PHE A 76 15.98 8.96 -7.37
CA PHE A 76 17.01 9.88 -7.84
C PHE A 76 18.19 10.01 -6.89
N VAL A 77 18.15 9.37 -5.72
CA VAL A 77 19.27 9.34 -4.79
C VAL A 77 20.39 8.50 -5.39
N LYS A 78 21.53 9.15 -5.69
CA LYS A 78 22.70 8.49 -6.30
C LYS A 78 23.28 7.46 -5.33
N GLU A 79 23.58 7.90 -4.11
CA GLU A 79 24.13 7.08 -3.02
C GLU A 79 23.08 6.92 -1.92
N GLN A 80 22.46 5.74 -1.86
CA GLN A 80 21.41 5.44 -0.89
C GLN A 80 22.03 5.02 0.45
N THR A 81 21.79 5.80 1.50
CA THR A 81 22.16 5.39 2.87
C THR A 81 20.99 4.70 3.56
N PRO A 82 21.22 3.87 4.60
CA PRO A 82 20.15 3.24 5.36
C PRO A 82 19.12 4.23 5.90
N GLU A 83 19.54 5.42 6.33
CA GLU A 83 18.66 6.46 6.87
C GLU A 83 17.74 7.06 5.81
N VAL A 84 18.25 7.30 4.59
CA VAL A 84 17.47 7.82 3.46
C VAL A 84 16.46 6.78 3.00
N CYS A 85 16.87 5.52 2.86
CA CYS A 85 15.98 4.41 2.53
C CYS A 85 14.89 4.23 3.60
N MET A 86 15.27 4.24 4.87
CA MET A 86 14.34 4.10 5.99
C MET A 86 13.31 5.23 6.01
N ALA A 87 13.72 6.48 5.76
CA ALA A 87 12.81 7.61 5.69
C ALA A 87 11.77 7.46 4.55
N ALA A 88 12.19 6.94 3.38
CA ALA A 88 11.28 6.68 2.27
C ALA A 88 10.27 5.58 2.62
N VAL A 89 10.78 4.46 3.17
CA VAL A 89 9.98 3.28 3.55
C VAL A 89 8.97 3.60 4.66
N GLN A 90 9.37 4.41 5.65
CA GLN A 90 8.46 4.86 6.70
C GLN A 90 7.34 5.76 6.17
N GLN A 91 7.60 6.53 5.11
CA GLN A 91 6.58 7.34 4.47
C GLN A 91 5.63 6.50 3.60
N ASP A 92 6.16 5.56 2.81
CA ASP A 92 5.39 4.61 1.99
C ASP A 92 6.17 3.28 1.87
N GLY A 93 5.62 2.18 2.38
CA GLY A 93 6.28 0.86 2.34
C GLY A 93 6.59 0.40 0.92
N ARG A 94 5.86 0.89 -0.09
CA ARG A 94 6.15 0.62 -1.51
C ARG A 94 7.44 1.25 -1.99
N ALA A 95 8.05 2.16 -1.22
CA ALA A 95 9.38 2.70 -1.50
C ALA A 95 10.46 1.61 -1.50
N LEU A 96 10.21 0.44 -0.87
CA LEU A 96 11.12 -0.70 -0.89
C LEU A 96 11.53 -1.10 -2.33
N ARG A 97 10.62 -0.96 -3.31
CA ARG A 97 10.90 -1.23 -4.73
C ARG A 97 12.00 -0.36 -5.36
N LEU A 98 12.36 0.76 -4.72
CA LEU A 98 13.38 1.71 -5.16
C LEU A 98 14.69 1.56 -4.38
N VAL A 99 14.70 0.73 -3.33
CA VAL A 99 15.88 0.45 -2.52
C VAL A 99 16.81 -0.49 -3.31
N LYS A 100 18.06 -0.08 -3.52
CA LYS A 100 19.07 -0.85 -4.28
C LYS A 100 19.61 -2.03 -3.48
N GLU A 101 19.75 -1.87 -2.17
CA GLU A 101 20.27 -2.88 -1.25
C GLU A 101 19.30 -3.06 -0.09
N GLN A 102 18.54 -4.15 -0.10
CA GLN A 102 17.54 -4.44 0.93
C GLN A 102 18.19 -5.05 2.17
N THR A 103 17.88 -4.51 3.35
CA THR A 103 18.22 -5.12 4.63
C THR A 103 16.97 -5.71 5.31
N PRO A 104 17.12 -6.70 6.19
CA PRO A 104 15.99 -7.24 6.95
C PRO A 104 15.19 -6.17 7.69
N GLU A 105 15.85 -5.14 8.24
CA GLU A 105 15.22 -4.03 8.94
C GLU A 105 14.39 -3.16 8.00
N LEU A 106 14.89 -2.87 6.79
CA LEU A 106 14.14 -2.12 5.78
C LEU A 106 12.93 -2.91 5.28
N CYS A 107 13.10 -4.20 4.98
CA CYS A 107 12.00 -5.07 4.59
C CYS A 107 10.93 -5.15 5.67
N MET A 108 11.34 -5.31 6.93
CA MET A 108 10.42 -5.36 8.07
C MET A 108 9.67 -4.04 8.24
N ALA A 109 10.37 -2.91 8.17
CA ALA A 109 9.74 -1.59 8.24
C ALA A 109 8.73 -1.39 7.10
N ALA A 110 9.05 -1.85 5.88
CA ALA A 110 8.18 -1.74 4.72
C ALA A 110 6.90 -2.54 4.88
N VAL A 111 6.99 -3.81 5.27
CA VAL A 111 5.79 -4.67 5.42
C VAL A 111 4.94 -4.26 6.63
N GLN A 112 5.53 -3.72 7.69
CA GLN A 112 4.79 -3.16 8.82
C GLN A 112 4.06 -1.86 8.46
N GLN A 113 4.62 -1.06 7.54
CA GLN A 113 3.99 0.14 7.03
C GLN A 113 2.85 -0.21 6.05
N ASN A 114 3.09 -1.17 5.14
CA ASN A 114 2.14 -1.66 4.14
C ASN A 114 2.42 -3.13 3.83
N GLY A 115 1.51 -4.04 4.20
CA GLY A 115 1.68 -5.48 4.01
C GLY A 115 1.92 -5.88 2.55
N TRP A 116 1.37 -5.12 1.59
CA TRP A 116 1.60 -5.34 0.15
C TRP A 116 3.02 -5.05 -0.29
N ALA A 117 3.83 -4.35 0.52
CA ALA A 117 5.25 -4.16 0.24
C ALA A 117 6.02 -5.49 0.18
N LEU A 118 5.44 -6.59 0.71
CA LEU A 118 6.00 -7.95 0.57
C LEU A 118 6.27 -8.31 -0.89
N GLN A 119 5.49 -7.79 -1.84
CA GLN A 119 5.70 -8.03 -3.28
C GLN A 119 7.05 -7.51 -3.81
N PHE A 120 7.72 -6.62 -3.08
CA PHE A 120 9.00 -6.03 -3.44
C PHE A 120 10.17 -6.62 -2.64
N VAL A 121 9.91 -7.51 -1.69
CA VAL A 121 10.94 -8.17 -0.89
C VAL A 121 11.63 -9.22 -1.77
N GLU A 122 12.95 -9.11 -1.93
CA GLU A 122 13.73 -10.05 -2.75
C GLU A 122 13.85 -11.42 -2.10
N GLU A 123 14.04 -11.45 -0.78
CA GLU A 123 14.24 -12.68 0.00
C GLU A 123 13.21 -12.76 1.14
N GLN A 124 12.17 -13.58 0.95
CA GLN A 124 11.09 -13.72 1.93
C GLN A 124 11.46 -14.66 3.08
N THR A 125 11.34 -14.17 4.31
CA THR A 125 11.43 -14.99 5.52
C THR A 125 10.04 -15.29 6.09
N PRO A 126 9.84 -16.39 6.83
CA PRO A 126 8.58 -16.67 7.51
C PRO A 126 8.09 -15.52 8.39
N GLU A 127 9.02 -14.83 9.07
CA GLU A 127 8.75 -13.68 9.93
C GLU A 127 8.25 -12.47 9.13
N LEU A 128 8.87 -12.16 7.99
CA LEU A 128 8.41 -11.09 7.10
C LEU A 128 7.04 -11.38 6.51
N CYS A 129 6.82 -12.61 6.04
CA CYS A 129 5.52 -13.03 5.51
C CYS A 129 4.42 -12.94 6.58
N MET A 130 4.73 -13.36 7.81
CA MET A 130 3.77 -13.26 8.92
C MET A 130 3.47 -11.80 9.27
N ALA A 131 4.49 -10.94 9.35
CA ALA A 131 4.32 -9.52 9.61
C ALA A 131 3.46 -8.84 8.53
N ALA A 132 3.71 -9.16 7.25
CA ALA A 132 2.93 -8.64 6.12
C ALA A 132 1.46 -9.07 6.19
N VAL A 133 1.20 -10.35 6.44
CA VAL A 133 -0.16 -10.91 6.55
C VAL A 133 -0.92 -10.38 7.76
N GLN A 134 -0.23 -10.16 8.89
CA GLN A 134 -0.84 -9.54 10.08
C GLN A 134 -1.18 -8.07 9.84
N GLN A 135 -0.41 -7.38 9.01
CA GLN A 135 -0.67 -5.99 8.63
C GLN A 135 -1.86 -5.91 7.66
N ASP A 136 -1.86 -6.75 6.61
CA ASP A 136 -2.94 -6.87 5.64
C ASP A 136 -3.07 -8.34 5.20
N GLY A 137 -4.21 -8.98 5.47
CA GLY A 137 -4.46 -10.39 5.14
C GLY A 137 -4.34 -10.68 3.65
N TRP A 138 -4.58 -9.69 2.78
CA TRP A 138 -4.45 -9.83 1.33
C TRP A 138 -2.99 -9.92 0.88
N ALA A 139 -2.02 -9.53 1.72
CA ALA A 139 -0.60 -9.72 1.44
C ALA A 139 -0.23 -11.21 1.24
N LEU A 140 -1.10 -12.14 1.65
CA LEU A 140 -0.98 -13.57 1.34
C LEU A 140 -0.84 -13.85 -0.17
N GLU A 141 -1.37 -12.97 -1.04
CA GLU A 141 -1.18 -13.03 -2.50
C GLU A 141 0.30 -13.10 -2.89
N PHE A 142 1.15 -12.34 -2.20
CA PHE A 142 2.57 -12.22 -2.51
C PHE A 142 3.45 -13.22 -1.76
N VAL A 143 2.87 -14.06 -0.90
CA VAL A 143 3.61 -15.09 -0.18
C VAL A 143 3.94 -16.24 -1.13
N GLU A 144 5.24 -16.46 -1.37
CA GLU A 144 5.69 -17.54 -2.26
C GLU A 144 5.36 -18.92 -1.65
N ASN A 145 5.76 -19.11 -0.40
CA ASN A 145 5.66 -20.37 0.35
C ASN A 145 4.60 -20.27 1.45
N GLN A 146 3.34 -20.50 1.08
CA GLN A 146 2.21 -20.47 2.00
C GLN A 146 2.24 -21.67 2.97
N THR A 147 2.26 -21.37 4.27
CA THR A 147 2.09 -22.36 5.34
C THR A 147 0.65 -22.32 5.87
N PRO A 148 0.13 -23.40 6.49
CA PRO A 148 -1.19 -23.37 7.11
C PRO A 148 -1.37 -22.25 8.12
N ALA A 149 -0.32 -21.93 8.89
CA ALA A 149 -0.34 -20.83 9.86
C ALA A 149 -0.46 -19.45 9.19
N LEU A 150 0.25 -19.22 8.08
CA LEU A 150 0.12 -17.97 7.31
C LEU A 150 -1.27 -17.84 6.68
N CYS A 151 -1.77 -18.90 6.07
CA CYS A 151 -3.13 -18.90 5.51
C CYS A 151 -4.18 -18.64 6.59
N MET A 152 -4.03 -19.25 7.77
CA MET A 152 -4.95 -19.05 8.90
C MET A 152 -4.89 -17.61 9.41
N ALA A 153 -3.68 -17.05 9.58
CA ALA A 153 -3.51 -15.65 10.00
C ALA A 153 -4.16 -14.69 8.99
N ALA A 154 -4.01 -14.94 7.69
CA ALA A 154 -4.61 -14.13 6.64
C ALA A 154 -6.14 -14.14 6.70
N VAL A 155 -6.77 -15.32 6.77
CA VAL A 155 -8.24 -15.42 6.80
C VAL A 155 -8.84 -14.91 8.12
N GLN A 156 -8.08 -14.96 9.22
CA GLN A 156 -8.50 -14.36 10.48
C GLN A 156 -8.42 -12.83 10.45
N GLN A 157 -7.46 -12.28 9.71
CA GLN A 157 -7.34 -10.83 9.50
C GLN A 157 -8.43 -10.33 8.54
N ASP A 158 -8.62 -11.00 7.40
CA ASP A 158 -9.68 -10.75 6.41
C ASP A 158 -10.12 -12.08 5.78
N GLY A 159 -11.37 -12.50 5.99
CA GLY A 159 -11.92 -13.75 5.49
C GLY A 159 -11.83 -13.87 3.98
N ARG A 160 -11.88 -12.76 3.23
CA ARG A 160 -11.75 -12.73 1.77
C ARG A 160 -10.34 -13.04 1.30
N ALA A 161 -9.34 -12.99 2.16
CA ALA A 161 -7.98 -13.46 1.84
C ALA A 161 -7.96 -14.95 1.45
N LEU A 162 -9.04 -15.70 1.74
CA LEU A 162 -9.25 -17.07 1.25
C LEU A 162 -9.08 -17.19 -0.27
N GLN A 163 -9.36 -16.12 -1.03
CA GLN A 163 -9.16 -16.08 -2.49
C GLN A 163 -7.71 -16.38 -2.90
N PHE A 164 -6.73 -16.01 -2.07
CA PHE A 164 -5.30 -16.18 -2.34
C PHE A 164 -4.73 -17.50 -1.79
N VAL A 165 -5.52 -18.29 -1.06
CA VAL A 165 -5.09 -19.56 -0.49
C VAL A 165 -4.94 -20.61 -1.60
N LYS A 166 -3.71 -21.05 -1.86
CA LYS A 166 -3.39 -22.05 -2.90
C LYS A 166 -4.07 -23.40 -2.62
N LYS A 167 -4.03 -23.83 -1.35
CA LYS A 167 -4.59 -25.11 -0.87
C LYS A 167 -5.59 -24.86 0.26
N GLN A 168 -6.87 -24.86 -0.07
CA GLN A 168 -7.95 -24.67 0.91
C GLN A 168 -8.22 -25.96 1.69
N THR A 169 -8.38 -25.84 3.00
CA THR A 169 -8.86 -26.92 3.88
C THR A 169 -10.25 -26.53 4.40
N HIS A 170 -11.04 -27.51 4.83
CA HIS A 170 -12.34 -27.23 5.44
C HIS A 170 -12.23 -26.28 6.64
N GLU A 171 -11.20 -26.44 7.48
CA GLU A 171 -10.95 -25.56 8.62
C GLU A 171 -10.65 -24.12 8.20
N LEU A 172 -9.83 -23.90 7.16
CA LEU A 172 -9.56 -22.56 6.62
C LEU A 172 -10.81 -21.92 6.02
N CYS A 173 -11.58 -22.69 5.24
CA CYS A 173 -12.83 -22.19 4.67
C CYS A 173 -13.83 -21.84 5.78
N MET A 174 -13.93 -22.66 6.83
CA MET A 174 -14.81 -22.40 7.96
C MET A 174 -14.39 -21.14 8.73
N ALA A 175 -13.09 -20.98 8.99
CA ALA A 175 -12.57 -19.77 9.63
C ALA A 175 -12.87 -18.52 8.79
N ALA A 176 -12.68 -18.61 7.46
CA ALA A 176 -12.94 -17.51 6.54
C ALA A 176 -14.41 -17.08 6.54
N VAL A 177 -15.36 -18.02 6.39
CA VAL A 177 -16.81 -17.70 6.35
C VAL A 177 -17.36 -17.26 7.72
N GLN A 178 -16.72 -17.67 8.82
CA GLN A 178 -17.05 -17.18 10.15
C GLN A 178 -16.55 -15.75 10.37
N GLN A 179 -15.42 -15.38 9.74
CA GLN A 179 -14.88 -14.03 9.79
C GLN A 179 -15.68 -13.08 8.89
N ASP A 180 -15.95 -13.48 7.64
CA ASP A 180 -16.77 -12.75 6.66
C ASP A 180 -17.60 -13.75 5.84
N GLY A 181 -18.93 -13.71 5.95
CA GLY A 181 -19.84 -14.61 5.22
C GLY A 181 -19.68 -14.53 3.71
N TRP A 182 -19.25 -13.39 3.16
CA TRP A 182 -18.98 -13.22 1.73
C TRP A 182 -17.77 -14.02 1.26
N ALA A 183 -16.88 -14.45 2.16
CA ALA A 183 -15.77 -15.32 1.81
C ALA A 183 -16.23 -16.66 1.19
N LEU A 184 -17.51 -17.02 1.32
CA LEU A 184 -18.14 -18.15 0.63
C LEU A 184 -17.96 -18.08 -0.89
N GLU A 185 -17.88 -16.87 -1.47
CA GLU A 185 -17.57 -16.63 -2.90
C GLU A 185 -16.29 -17.37 -3.33
N TYR A 186 -15.29 -17.40 -2.45
CA TYR A 186 -13.96 -17.93 -2.74
C TYR A 186 -13.79 -19.40 -2.33
N VAL A 187 -14.80 -20.03 -1.74
CA VAL A 187 -14.76 -21.45 -1.36
C VAL A 187 -14.88 -22.31 -2.62
N LYS A 188 -13.83 -23.09 -2.91
CA LYS A 188 -13.81 -23.97 -4.10
C LYS A 188 -14.88 -25.07 -4.00
N GLU A 189 -14.87 -25.78 -2.87
CA GLU A 189 -15.79 -26.88 -2.56
C GLU A 189 -16.71 -26.48 -1.40
N GLN A 190 -17.94 -26.08 -1.73
CA GLN A 190 -18.93 -25.67 -0.74
C GLN A 190 -19.60 -26.89 -0.12
N THR A 191 -19.67 -26.95 1.21
CA THR A 191 -20.46 -27.95 1.94
C THR A 191 -21.70 -27.29 2.56
N PRO A 192 -22.78 -28.04 2.83
CA PRO A 192 -23.96 -27.50 3.50
C PRO A 192 -23.63 -26.77 4.81
N GLU A 193 -22.64 -27.27 5.56
CA GLU A 193 -22.19 -26.63 6.80
C GLU A 193 -21.51 -25.28 6.55
N LEU A 194 -20.67 -25.17 5.52
CA LEU A 194 -20.02 -23.90 5.15
C LEU A 194 -21.05 -22.88 4.65
N CYS A 195 -21.97 -23.30 3.78
CA CYS A 195 -23.04 -22.43 3.30
C CYS A 195 -23.91 -21.95 4.46
N MET A 196 -24.28 -22.84 5.38
CA MET A 196 -25.08 -22.48 6.56
C MET A 196 -24.33 -21.51 7.47
N ALA A 197 -23.04 -21.75 7.73
CA ALA A 197 -22.21 -20.84 8.52
C ALA A 197 -22.14 -19.44 7.87
N ALA A 198 -21.91 -19.38 6.55
CA ALA A 198 -21.84 -18.13 5.80
C ALA A 198 -23.16 -17.34 5.86
N VAL A 199 -24.31 -17.97 5.58
CA VAL A 199 -25.62 -17.26 5.61
C VAL A 199 -26.06 -16.86 7.02
N GLN A 200 -25.60 -17.58 8.05
CA GLN A 200 -25.82 -17.18 9.44
C GLN A 200 -24.95 -16.00 9.84
N GLN A 201 -23.74 -15.89 9.27
CA GLN A 201 -22.84 -14.76 9.47
C GLN A 201 -23.36 -13.52 8.72
N ASP A 202 -23.64 -13.63 7.42
CA ASP A 202 -24.27 -12.61 6.57
C ASP A 202 -25.32 -13.25 5.64
N GLY A 203 -26.60 -12.89 5.78
CA GLY A 203 -27.68 -13.41 4.97
C GLY A 203 -27.52 -13.12 3.47
N TRP A 204 -26.80 -12.05 3.11
CA TRP A 204 -26.45 -11.77 1.71
C TRP A 204 -25.48 -12.78 1.10
N ALA A 205 -24.76 -13.56 1.91
CA ALA A 205 -23.91 -14.65 1.42
C ALA A 205 -24.71 -15.72 0.64
N LEU A 206 -26.05 -15.74 0.74
CA LEU A 206 -26.92 -16.56 -0.10
C LEU A 206 -26.68 -16.34 -1.60
N GLU A 207 -26.28 -15.13 -2.00
CA GLU A 207 -25.87 -14.80 -3.38
C GLU A 207 -24.81 -15.78 -3.91
N TYR A 208 -23.89 -16.22 -3.05
CA TYR A 208 -22.75 -17.05 -3.42
C TYR A 208 -22.97 -18.55 -3.17
N VAL A 209 -24.14 -18.96 -2.68
CA VAL A 209 -24.48 -20.38 -2.49
C VAL A 209 -24.76 -21.03 -3.84
N LYS A 210 -23.93 -22.01 -4.24
CA LYS A 210 -24.07 -22.71 -5.53
C LYS A 210 -25.32 -23.60 -5.61
N GLU A 211 -25.69 -24.23 -4.50
CA GLU A 211 -26.85 -25.10 -4.40
C GLU A 211 -27.72 -24.67 -3.21
N GLN A 212 -28.79 -23.91 -3.48
CA GLN A 212 -29.71 -23.45 -2.44
C GLN A 212 -30.63 -24.59 -1.96
N THR A 213 -30.90 -24.62 -0.66
CA THR A 213 -31.93 -25.46 -0.04
C THR A 213 -32.98 -24.59 0.67
N PRO A 214 -34.21 -25.10 0.91
CA PRO A 214 -35.21 -24.38 1.68
C PRO A 214 -34.68 -23.87 3.02
N GLU A 215 -33.89 -24.68 3.73
CA GLU A 215 -33.31 -24.34 5.02
C GLU A 215 -32.31 -23.19 4.92
N LEU A 216 -31.44 -23.17 3.89
CA LEU A 216 -30.50 -22.08 3.65
C LEU A 216 -31.24 -20.78 3.30
N CYS A 217 -32.22 -20.84 2.41
CA CYS A 217 -33.03 -19.69 2.03
C CYS A 217 -33.75 -19.10 3.25
N MET A 218 -34.39 -19.94 4.07
CA MET A 218 -35.07 -19.49 5.29
C MET A 218 -34.08 -18.89 6.29
N ALA A 219 -32.90 -19.50 6.47
CA ALA A 219 -31.86 -18.98 7.36
C ALA A 219 -31.37 -17.60 6.89
N ALA A 220 -31.07 -17.45 5.60
CA ALA A 220 -30.61 -16.20 5.01
C ALA A 220 -31.63 -15.06 5.13
N VAL A 221 -32.90 -15.30 4.73
CA VAL A 221 -33.97 -14.30 4.83
C VAL A 221 -34.28 -13.95 6.28
N LYS A 222 -34.20 -14.93 7.20
CA LYS A 222 -34.35 -14.68 8.63
C LYS A 222 -33.21 -13.83 9.19
N GLN A 223 -31.98 -14.03 8.71
CA GLN A 223 -30.81 -13.25 9.11
C GLN A 223 -30.93 -11.81 8.57
N ASN A 224 -31.24 -11.66 7.27
CA ASN A 224 -31.46 -10.38 6.59
C ASN A 224 -32.59 -10.52 5.58
N GLY A 225 -33.71 -9.84 5.82
CA GLY A 225 -34.90 -9.91 4.97
C GLY A 225 -34.66 -9.51 3.51
N TYR A 226 -33.65 -8.68 3.23
CA TYR A 226 -33.28 -8.31 1.86
C TYR A 226 -32.62 -9.46 1.10
N ALA A 227 -32.13 -10.50 1.78
CA ALA A 227 -31.60 -11.70 1.12
C ALA A 227 -32.67 -12.45 0.28
N LEU A 228 -33.96 -12.11 0.45
CA LEU A 228 -35.04 -12.62 -0.41
C LEU A 228 -34.79 -12.32 -1.90
N GLU A 229 -34.06 -11.25 -2.21
CA GLU A 229 -33.65 -10.92 -3.58
C GLU A 229 -32.84 -12.06 -4.24
N TYR A 230 -32.00 -12.73 -3.46
CA TYR A 230 -31.12 -13.80 -3.90
C TYR A 230 -31.72 -15.20 -3.81
N VAL A 231 -32.95 -15.35 -3.29
CA VAL A 231 -33.64 -16.64 -3.26
C VAL A 231 -34.04 -17.05 -4.68
N GLU A 232 -33.58 -18.24 -5.09
CA GLU A 232 -33.95 -18.83 -6.38
C GLU A 232 -35.47 -18.93 -6.53
N LEU A 233 -35.99 -18.70 -7.74
CA LEU A 233 -37.43 -18.68 -8.02
C LEU A 233 -38.18 -19.90 -7.47
N ARG A 234 -37.57 -21.09 -7.54
CA ARG A 234 -38.17 -22.35 -7.06
C ARG A 234 -38.45 -22.36 -5.55
N PHE A 235 -37.81 -21.50 -4.76
CA PHE A 235 -37.97 -21.41 -3.29
C PHE A 235 -38.73 -20.16 -2.82
N ARG A 236 -39.15 -19.26 -3.72
CA ARG A 236 -39.83 -18.01 -3.32
C ARG A 236 -41.20 -18.23 -2.66
N HIS A 237 -41.89 -19.31 -3.01
CA HIS A 237 -43.16 -19.71 -2.40
C HIS A 237 -43.07 -19.97 -0.88
N LEU A 238 -41.86 -20.07 -0.32
CA LEU A 238 -41.63 -20.21 1.12
C LEU A 238 -41.83 -18.89 1.90
N PHE A 239 -41.96 -17.76 1.19
CA PHE A 239 -42.00 -16.39 1.75
C PHE A 239 -43.23 -15.58 1.31
N GLU A 240 -44.22 -16.22 0.71
CA GLU A 240 -45.55 -15.66 0.38
C GLU A 240 -46.54 -15.87 1.53
#